data_AF-A0A4D5S671-F1
#
_entry.id   AF-A0A4D5S671-F1
#
_cell.length_a   1.000
_cell.length_b   1.000
_cell.length_c   1.000
_cell.angle_alpha   90.00
_cell.angle_beta   90.00
_cell.angle_gamma   90.00
#
_symmetry.space_group_name_H-M   'P 1'
#
loop_
_entity.id
_entity.type
_entity.pdbx_description
1 polymer ?
#
loop_
_entity_poly.entity_id
_entity_poly.type
_entity_poly.pdbx_seq_one_letter_code
_entity_poly.pdbx_strand_id
1 'polypeptide(L)'
;RMRERDRREILDSTLPLFLPAVLRGTCTARTASYFEPLRRTDYEVDFYLRELEKKRQRGLSVQTKNRRYEALQRLQSEGDYFSDKEVRRRNPLLFEQMVGRYMTEKEKEDLDKMDYSTLTFSGLLMHHIDRNELSSRRRQQQDVEEATFEENDSDSEDEECDEPDAPVVSATEKAMLRSEFMNTMYESFLSGKDHDYDYESVDNNAEYDSLKTRQDDEEEKYFDAEEPEVVDAVT
;
A
#
# COMPACT_ATOMS: atom_id res chain seq x y z
N ARG A 1 10.28 -7.96 -36.37
CA ARG A 1 11.45 -7.12 -36.03
C ARG A 1 11.29 -5.79 -36.76
N MET A 2 10.90 -4.73 -36.05
CA MET A 2 10.69 -3.40 -36.61
C MET A 2 12.06 -2.80 -36.98
N ARG A 3 12.19 -2.16 -38.15
CA ARG A 3 13.50 -1.67 -38.65
C ARG A 3 13.95 -0.47 -37.82
N GLU A 4 15.26 -0.30 -37.60
CA GLU A 4 15.81 0.79 -36.79
C GLU A 4 15.42 2.19 -37.28
N ARG A 5 15.13 2.35 -38.58
CA ARG A 5 14.58 3.59 -39.15
C ARG A 5 13.19 3.92 -38.60
N ASP A 6 12.30 2.93 -38.59
CA ASP A 6 10.92 3.08 -38.10
C ASP A 6 10.91 3.43 -36.61
N ARG A 7 11.89 2.95 -35.83
CA ARG A 7 12.06 3.32 -34.41
C ARG A 7 12.47 4.78 -34.23
N ARG A 8 13.39 5.31 -35.04
CA ARG A 8 13.86 6.70 -34.94
C ARG A 8 12.78 7.70 -35.34
N GLU A 9 12.00 7.42 -36.38
CA GLU A 9 10.88 8.29 -36.79
C GLU A 9 9.76 8.35 -35.73
N ILE A 10 9.46 7.21 -35.08
CA ILE A 10 8.54 7.19 -33.95
C ILE A 10 9.12 7.98 -32.76
N LEU A 11 10.41 7.81 -32.45
CA LEU A 11 11.08 8.50 -31.35
C LEU A 11 11.11 10.03 -31.52
N ASP A 12 11.42 10.54 -32.72
CA ASP A 12 11.42 11.98 -33.04
C ASP A 12 10.02 12.59 -32.91
N SER A 13 8.97 11.85 -33.27
CA SER A 13 7.58 12.30 -33.09
C SER A 13 7.11 12.28 -31.62
N THR A 14 7.76 11.48 -30.77
CA THR A 14 7.40 11.30 -29.36
C THR A 14 8.17 12.18 -28.39
N LEU A 15 9.32 12.73 -28.78
CA LEU A 15 10.11 13.66 -27.97
C LEU A 15 9.32 14.92 -27.53
N PRO A 16 8.52 15.56 -28.40
CA PRO A 16 7.67 16.69 -28.02
C PRO A 16 6.51 16.29 -27.10
N LEU A 17 6.17 15.00 -27.02
CA LEU A 17 5.15 14.47 -26.11
C LEU A 17 5.76 14.04 -24.76
N PHE A 18 7.04 13.65 -24.76
CA PHE A 18 7.77 13.25 -23.58
C PHE A 18 7.91 14.40 -22.57
N LEU A 19 8.39 15.56 -23.01
CA LEU A 19 8.60 16.71 -22.12
C LEU A 19 7.31 17.16 -21.41
N PRO A 20 6.18 17.37 -22.09
CA PRO A 20 4.90 17.64 -21.44
C PRO A 20 4.42 16.50 -20.54
N ALA A 21 4.64 15.24 -20.92
CA ALA A 21 4.21 14.09 -20.10
C ALA A 21 5.01 13.99 -18.79
N VAL A 22 6.32 14.23 -18.83
CA VAL A 22 7.17 14.27 -17.64
C VAL A 22 6.81 15.46 -16.75
N LEU A 23 6.58 16.63 -17.34
CA LEU A 23 6.16 17.83 -16.59
C LEU A 23 4.78 17.68 -15.95
N ARG A 24 3.86 16.97 -16.60
CA ARG A 24 2.51 16.67 -16.08
C ARG A 24 2.47 15.43 -15.18
N GLY A 25 3.60 14.75 -14.95
CA GLY A 25 3.65 13.55 -14.10
C GLY A 25 2.96 12.31 -14.68
N THR A 26 2.61 12.29 -15.97
CA THR A 26 1.93 11.16 -16.62
C THR A 26 2.90 10.16 -17.24
N CYS A 27 4.21 10.37 -17.08
CA CYS A 27 5.24 9.46 -17.58
C CYS A 27 5.41 8.29 -16.61
N THR A 28 4.78 7.16 -16.92
CA THR A 28 4.89 5.92 -16.16
C THR A 28 6.26 5.26 -16.37
N ALA A 29 6.65 4.35 -15.47
CA ALA A 29 7.91 3.60 -15.58
C ALA A 29 8.02 2.85 -16.92
N ARG A 30 6.89 2.39 -17.46
CA ARG A 30 6.81 1.72 -18.76
C ARG A 30 7.11 2.70 -19.89
N THR A 31 6.56 3.91 -19.85
CA THR A 31 6.84 4.93 -20.88
C THR A 31 8.28 5.43 -20.81
N ALA A 32 8.84 5.59 -19.61
CA ALA A 32 10.23 5.99 -19.41
C ALA A 32 11.23 5.02 -20.04
N SER A 33 10.94 3.72 -20.04
CA SER A 33 11.82 2.69 -20.66
C SER A 33 12.04 2.88 -22.17
N TYR A 34 11.08 3.48 -22.88
CA TYR A 34 11.23 3.76 -24.32
C TYR A 34 12.26 4.86 -24.62
N PHE A 35 12.53 5.73 -23.64
CA PHE A 35 13.46 6.85 -23.77
C PHE A 35 14.87 6.54 -23.25
N GLU A 36 15.09 5.36 -22.66
CA GLU A 36 16.41 4.93 -22.19
C GLU A 36 17.50 4.94 -23.28
N PRO A 37 17.22 4.54 -24.55
CA PRO A 37 18.20 4.64 -25.63
C PRO A 37 18.58 6.09 -26.00
N LEU A 38 17.70 7.07 -25.72
CA LEU A 38 17.89 8.48 -26.05
C LEU A 38 18.78 9.22 -25.05
N ARG A 39 19.08 8.65 -23.87
CA ARG A 39 19.97 9.27 -22.87
C ARG A 39 21.34 9.66 -23.42
N ARG A 40 21.81 8.94 -24.43
CA ARG A 40 23.13 9.16 -25.05
C ARG A 40 23.13 10.23 -26.13
N THR A 41 21.96 10.52 -26.70
CA THR A 41 21.82 11.40 -27.85
C THR A 41 21.24 12.76 -27.47
N ASP A 42 20.37 12.80 -26.46
CA ASP A 42 19.68 14.01 -26.05
C ASP A 42 19.89 14.28 -24.55
N TYR A 43 20.47 15.44 -24.27
CA TYR A 43 20.73 15.93 -22.92
C TYR A 43 19.43 16.26 -22.17
N GLU A 44 18.40 16.75 -22.86
CA GLU A 44 17.13 17.09 -22.22
C GLU A 44 16.46 15.81 -21.69
N VAL A 45 16.38 14.77 -22.52
CA VAL A 45 15.83 13.47 -22.12
C VAL A 45 16.58 12.87 -20.94
N ASP A 46 17.93 12.88 -20.98
CA ASP A 46 18.75 12.40 -19.87
C ASP A 46 18.53 13.21 -18.58
N PHE A 47 18.42 14.54 -18.68
CA PHE A 47 18.10 15.41 -17.54
C PHE A 47 16.75 15.05 -16.92
N TYR A 48 15.69 14.94 -17.72
CA TYR A 48 14.34 14.65 -17.22
C TYR A 48 14.20 13.22 -16.69
N LEU A 49 14.86 12.24 -17.31
CA LEU A 49 14.91 10.87 -16.77
C LEU A 49 15.63 10.82 -15.42
N ARG A 50 16.76 11.52 -15.26
CA ARG A 50 17.45 11.65 -13.97
C ARG A 50 16.60 12.37 -12.93
N GLU A 51 15.86 13.40 -13.33
CA GLU A 51 14.98 14.13 -12.41
C GLU A 51 13.80 13.25 -11.96
N LEU A 52 13.25 12.42 -12.85
CA LEU A 52 12.26 11.40 -12.49
C LEU A 52 12.84 10.34 -11.56
N GLU A 53 14.05 9.84 -11.85
CA GLU A 53 14.74 8.89 -10.97
C GLU A 53 14.99 9.48 -9.58
N LYS A 54 15.44 10.73 -9.50
CA LYS A 54 15.61 11.45 -8.22
C LYS A 54 14.30 11.63 -7.49
N LYS A 55 13.20 11.96 -8.18
CA LYS A 55 11.87 12.05 -7.56
C LYS A 55 11.39 10.70 -7.02
N ARG A 56 11.72 9.59 -7.69
CA ARG A 56 11.42 8.23 -7.21
C ARG A 56 12.32 7.79 -6.06
N GLN A 57 13.57 8.23 -6.04
CA GLN A 57 14.53 7.93 -4.97
C GLN A 57 14.34 8.80 -3.73
N ARG A 58 13.86 10.04 -3.91
CA ARG A 58 13.36 10.85 -2.80
C ARG A 58 12.14 10.12 -2.24
N GLY A 59 12.21 9.72 -0.98
CA GLY A 59 11.08 9.10 -0.28
C GLY A 59 9.83 9.97 -0.38
N LEU A 60 8.69 9.41 0.00
CA LEU A 60 7.40 10.09 -0.09
C LEU A 60 7.49 11.50 0.49
N SER A 61 7.22 12.50 -0.35
CA SER A 61 7.17 13.88 0.10
C SER A 61 6.07 14.01 1.17
N VAL A 62 6.20 14.97 2.08
CA VAL A 62 5.15 15.28 3.05
C VAL A 62 3.81 15.49 2.34
N GLN A 63 3.82 16.20 1.21
CA GLN A 63 2.63 16.36 0.36
C GLN A 63 2.05 15.02 -0.12
N THR A 64 2.88 14.08 -0.57
CA THR A 64 2.42 12.75 -1.00
C THR A 64 1.80 11.98 0.16
N LYS A 65 2.41 12.03 1.36
CA LYS A 65 1.85 11.39 2.56
C LYS A 65 0.52 12.03 2.96
N ASN A 66 0.42 13.35 2.90
CA ASN A 66 -0.79 14.10 3.23
C ASN A 66 -1.92 13.79 2.23
N ARG A 67 -1.61 13.71 0.92
CA ARG A 67 -2.58 13.31 -0.12
C ARG A 67 -3.09 11.89 0.11
N ARG A 68 -2.19 10.95 0.40
CA ARG A 68 -2.57 9.57 0.73
C ARG A 68 -3.39 9.51 2.01
N TYR A 69 -3.06 10.33 3.01
CA TYR A 69 -3.85 10.41 4.24
C TYR A 69 -5.27 10.91 3.97
N GLU A 70 -5.43 11.92 3.12
CA GLU A 70 -6.76 12.38 2.67
C GLU A 70 -7.52 11.27 1.94
N ALA A 71 -6.84 10.57 1.01
CA ALA A 71 -7.43 9.43 0.30
C ALA A 71 -7.84 8.29 1.26
N LEU A 72 -7.01 8.01 2.26
CA LEU A 72 -7.30 7.03 3.31
C LEU A 72 -8.60 7.40 4.04
N GLN A 73 -8.75 8.68 4.43
CA GLN A 73 -9.95 9.17 5.10
C GLN A 73 -11.20 8.99 4.23
N ARG A 74 -11.13 9.36 2.94
CA ARG A 74 -12.25 9.17 1.99
C ARG A 74 -12.61 7.68 1.84
N LEU A 75 -11.61 6.82 1.71
CA LEU A 75 -11.81 5.37 1.58
C LEU A 75 -12.43 4.76 2.84
N GLN A 76 -12.17 5.32 4.02
CA GLN A 76 -12.77 4.86 5.27
C GLN A 76 -14.23 5.32 5.42
N SER A 77 -14.58 6.50 4.90
CA SER A 77 -15.93 7.05 5.02
C SER A 77 -16.89 6.59 3.93
N GLU A 78 -16.41 6.45 2.69
CA GLU A 78 -17.25 6.25 1.51
C GLU A 78 -17.10 4.88 0.85
N GLY A 79 -16.01 4.16 1.14
CA GLY A 79 -15.63 2.96 0.40
C GLY A 79 -15.63 1.67 1.21
N ASP A 80 -15.59 0.55 0.49
CA ASP A 80 -15.44 -0.80 1.07
C ASP A 80 -13.98 -1.27 1.11
N TYR A 81 -13.03 -0.43 0.69
CA TYR A 81 -11.63 -0.81 0.53
C TYR A 81 -10.99 -1.27 1.85
N PHE A 82 -11.36 -0.65 2.98
CA PHE A 82 -10.94 -1.04 4.32
C PHE A 82 -11.98 -1.87 5.08
N SER A 83 -12.98 -2.43 4.37
CA SER A 83 -13.86 -3.44 4.96
C SER A 83 -13.09 -4.71 5.32
N ASP A 84 -13.49 -5.41 6.39
CA ASP A 84 -12.85 -6.66 6.81
C ASP A 84 -12.62 -7.64 5.66
N LYS A 85 -13.59 -7.74 4.75
CA LYS A 85 -13.53 -8.64 3.60
C LYS A 85 -12.40 -8.25 2.64
N GLU A 86 -12.28 -6.97 2.29
CA GLU A 86 -11.24 -6.48 1.38
C GLU A 86 -9.85 -6.49 2.04
N VAL A 87 -9.75 -6.10 3.31
CA VAL A 87 -8.46 -6.14 4.03
C VAL A 87 -7.96 -7.57 4.19
N ARG A 88 -8.86 -8.52 4.54
CA ARG A 88 -8.53 -9.96 4.60
C ARG A 88 -8.10 -10.50 3.23
N ARG A 89 -8.71 -10.05 2.13
CA ARG A 89 -8.30 -10.45 0.77
C ARG A 89 -6.89 -9.99 0.43
N ARG A 90 -6.53 -8.76 0.81
CA ARG A 90 -5.22 -8.19 0.53
C ARG A 90 -4.10 -8.83 1.35
N ASN A 91 -4.35 -9.14 2.62
CA ASN A 91 -3.36 -9.76 3.48
C ASN A 91 -3.95 -10.89 4.36
N PRO A 92 -4.21 -12.07 3.76
CA PRO A 92 -4.87 -13.17 4.45
C PRO A 92 -4.00 -13.81 5.55
N LEU A 93 -2.66 -13.83 5.41
CA LEU A 93 -1.78 -14.37 6.44
C LEU A 93 -1.76 -13.51 7.70
N LEU A 94 -1.56 -12.20 7.54
CA LEU A 94 -1.56 -11.28 8.66
C LEU A 94 -2.92 -11.28 9.37
N PHE A 95 -4.02 -11.38 8.61
CA PHE A 95 -5.36 -11.52 9.19
C PHE A 95 -5.45 -12.78 10.05
N GLU A 96 -4.99 -13.94 9.56
CA GLU A 96 -5.05 -15.18 10.33
C GLU A 96 -4.21 -15.07 11.61
N GLN A 97 -3.00 -14.52 11.51
CA GLN A 97 -2.10 -14.32 12.64
C GLN A 97 -2.65 -13.32 13.67
N MET A 98 -3.26 -12.20 13.27
CA MET A 98 -3.69 -11.18 14.23
C MET A 98 -5.12 -11.40 14.74
N VAL A 99 -6.01 -11.90 13.89
CA VAL A 99 -7.45 -11.99 14.15
C VAL A 99 -7.93 -13.43 14.08
N GLY A 100 -7.66 -14.13 12.96
CA GLY A 100 -8.24 -15.43 12.64
C GLY A 100 -7.96 -16.52 13.69
N ARG A 101 -6.75 -16.60 14.25
CA ARG A 101 -6.40 -17.58 15.30
C ARG A 101 -7.22 -17.43 16.58
N TYR A 102 -7.76 -16.24 16.84
CA TYR A 102 -8.51 -15.93 18.05
C TYR A 102 -10.04 -15.92 17.83
N MET A 103 -10.49 -16.08 16.60
CA MET A 103 -11.91 -16.16 16.28
C MET A 103 -12.45 -17.55 16.64
N THR A 104 -13.63 -17.58 17.24
CA THR A 104 -14.38 -18.83 17.45
C THR A 104 -14.86 -19.38 16.11
N GLU A 105 -15.11 -20.70 16.04
CA GLU A 105 -15.65 -21.36 14.84
C GLU A 105 -16.90 -20.65 14.31
N LYS A 106 -17.79 -20.24 15.23
CA LYS A 106 -19.01 -19.52 14.90
C LYS A 106 -18.73 -18.13 14.30
N GLU A 107 -17.77 -17.38 14.84
CA GLU A 107 -17.37 -16.09 14.28
C GLU A 107 -16.75 -16.26 12.88
N LYS A 108 -16.01 -17.34 12.64
CA LYS A 108 -15.45 -17.67 11.32
C LYS A 108 -16.55 -18.02 10.31
N GLU A 109 -17.53 -18.83 10.72
CA GLU A 109 -18.71 -19.16 9.90
C GLU A 109 -19.55 -17.92 9.56
N ASP A 110 -19.77 -17.03 10.52
CA ASP A 110 -20.50 -15.78 10.31
C ASP A 110 -19.77 -14.85 9.33
N LEU A 111 -18.43 -14.85 9.35
CA LEU A 111 -17.61 -14.06 8.42
C LEU A 111 -17.64 -14.60 6.98
N ASP A 112 -17.64 -15.92 6.82
CA ASP A 112 -17.76 -16.60 5.52
C ASP A 112 -19.23 -16.82 5.09
N LYS A 113 -20.19 -16.25 5.84
CA LYS A 113 -21.61 -16.46 5.59
C LYS A 113 -22.01 -15.81 4.26
N MET A 114 -22.40 -16.68 3.36
CA MET A 114 -22.93 -16.30 2.05
C MET A 114 -24.32 -15.70 2.19
N ASP A 115 -24.59 -14.65 1.43
CA ASP A 115 -25.94 -14.13 1.31
C ASP A 115 -26.80 -15.12 0.49
N TYR A 116 -27.52 -15.97 1.22
CA TYR A 116 -28.39 -16.98 0.62
C TYR A 116 -29.54 -16.39 -0.21
N SER A 117 -29.83 -15.08 -0.08
CA SER A 117 -30.87 -14.42 -0.87
C SER A 117 -30.47 -14.17 -2.32
N THR A 118 -29.17 -14.07 -2.61
CA THR A 118 -28.59 -13.84 -3.94
C THR A 118 -27.96 -15.12 -4.53
N LEU A 119 -28.19 -16.27 -3.90
CA LEU A 119 -27.48 -17.52 -4.17
C LEU A 119 -27.85 -18.11 -5.53
N THR A 120 -27.11 -17.70 -6.55
CA THR A 120 -27.06 -18.35 -7.86
C THR A 120 -25.90 -19.34 -7.88
N PHE A 121 -25.94 -20.32 -8.79
CA PHE A 121 -24.80 -21.23 -9.01
C PHE A 121 -23.50 -20.44 -9.31
N SER A 122 -23.62 -19.33 -10.03
CA SER A 122 -22.50 -18.41 -10.27
C SER A 122 -21.95 -17.81 -8.98
N GLY A 123 -22.81 -17.43 -8.03
CA GLY A 123 -22.38 -16.90 -6.73
C GLY A 123 -21.65 -17.95 -5.88
N LEU A 124 -22.12 -19.20 -5.90
CA LEU A 124 -21.44 -20.31 -5.22
C LEU A 124 -20.06 -20.59 -5.84
N LEU A 125 -19.96 -20.57 -7.16
CA LEU A 125 -18.68 -20.71 -7.87
C LEU A 125 -17.73 -19.56 -7.56
N MET A 126 -18.22 -18.31 -7.58
CA MET A 126 -17.40 -17.13 -7.30
C MET A 126 -16.82 -17.20 -5.89
N HIS A 127 -17.62 -17.56 -4.89
CA HIS A 127 -17.10 -17.72 -3.53
C HIS A 127 -16.10 -18.87 -3.37
N HIS A 128 -16.29 -19.97 -4.10
CA HIS A 128 -15.29 -21.04 -4.11
C HIS A 128 -13.96 -20.56 -4.70
N ILE A 129 -14.03 -19.76 -5.77
CA ILE A 129 -12.85 -19.11 -6.37
C ILE A 129 -12.19 -18.16 -5.36
N ASP A 130 -12.96 -17.26 -4.74
CA ASP A 130 -12.47 -16.31 -3.74
C ASP A 130 -11.78 -17.04 -2.57
N ARG A 131 -12.41 -18.10 -2.04
CA ARG A 131 -11.85 -18.90 -0.94
C ARG A 131 -10.56 -19.61 -1.36
N ASN A 132 -10.50 -20.14 -2.57
CA ASN A 132 -9.30 -20.77 -3.10
C ASN A 132 -8.16 -19.75 -3.30
N GLU A 133 -8.48 -18.56 -3.80
CA GLU A 133 -7.52 -17.46 -3.96
C GLU A 133 -6.97 -17.01 -2.60
N LEU A 134 -7.85 -16.80 -1.61
CA LEU A 134 -7.46 -16.47 -0.24
C LEU A 134 -6.49 -17.51 0.34
N SER A 135 -6.81 -18.79 0.19
CA SER A 135 -5.97 -19.87 0.71
C SER A 135 -4.61 -19.96 0.02
N SER A 136 -4.59 -19.75 -1.30
CA SER A 136 -3.37 -19.77 -2.11
C SER A 136 -2.47 -18.59 -1.77
N ARG A 137 -3.04 -17.38 -1.63
CA ARG A 137 -2.32 -16.16 -1.25
C ARG A 137 -1.77 -16.27 0.18
N ARG A 138 -2.55 -16.82 1.12
CA ARG A 138 -2.09 -17.06 2.50
C ARG A 138 -0.87 -17.99 2.52
N ARG A 139 -0.93 -19.10 1.78
CA ARG A 139 0.18 -20.05 1.68
C ARG A 139 1.43 -19.41 1.08
N GLN A 140 1.27 -18.66 -0.01
CA GLN A 140 2.39 -17.95 -0.63
C GLN A 140 3.05 -16.95 0.33
N GLN A 141 2.25 -16.21 1.11
CA GLN A 141 2.79 -15.30 2.12
C GLN A 141 3.56 -16.04 3.21
N GLN A 142 3.05 -17.21 3.63
CA GLN A 142 3.67 -18.04 4.66
C GLN A 142 5.03 -18.58 4.17
N ASP A 143 5.08 -19.11 2.94
CA ASP A 143 6.31 -19.61 2.33
C ASP A 143 7.38 -18.51 2.23
N VAL A 144 6.99 -17.25 1.97
CA VAL A 144 7.91 -16.09 1.92
C VAL A 144 8.41 -15.69 3.30
N GLU A 145 7.54 -15.69 4.32
CA GLU A 145 7.92 -15.38 5.70
C GLU A 145 8.92 -16.42 6.24
N GLU A 146 8.64 -17.70 6.01
CA GLU A 146 9.50 -18.82 6.39
C GLU A 146 10.87 -18.74 5.71
N ALA A 147 10.90 -18.53 4.39
CA ALA A 147 12.16 -18.35 3.66
C ALA A 147 12.98 -17.14 4.17
N THR A 148 12.31 -16.05 4.58
CA THR A 148 13.00 -14.87 5.13
C THR A 148 13.59 -15.16 6.51
N PHE A 149 12.94 -16.00 7.31
CA PHE A 149 13.42 -16.43 8.62
C PHE A 149 14.62 -17.38 8.50
N GLU A 150 14.52 -18.39 7.60
CA GLU A 150 15.62 -19.33 7.30
C GLU A 150 16.90 -18.63 6.80
N GLU A 151 16.78 -17.57 5.99
CA GLU A 151 17.95 -16.81 5.52
C GLU A 151 18.62 -15.97 6.62
N ASN A 152 17.91 -15.66 7.70
CA ASN A 152 18.39 -14.79 8.77
C ASN A 152 18.82 -15.57 10.03
N ASP A 153 18.48 -16.85 10.13
CA ASP A 153 18.76 -17.73 11.27
C ASP A 153 19.58 -18.95 10.81
N SER A 154 20.90 -18.82 10.80
CA SER A 154 21.83 -19.86 10.32
C SER A 154 22.03 -21.05 11.29
N ASP A 155 21.24 -21.19 12.37
CA ASP A 155 21.49 -22.25 13.36
C ASP A 155 20.28 -22.56 14.28
N SER A 156 19.12 -22.86 13.70
CA SER A 156 17.91 -23.21 14.44
C SER A 156 17.52 -24.66 14.15
N GLU A 157 17.79 -25.58 15.08
CA GLU A 157 17.33 -26.96 15.01
C GLU A 157 15.80 -27.00 15.04
N ASP A 158 15.21 -27.68 14.04
CA ASP A 158 13.77 -27.95 13.90
C ASP A 158 13.22 -28.66 15.14
N GLU A 159 12.71 -27.90 16.11
CA GLU A 159 11.72 -28.40 17.04
C GLU A 159 10.34 -28.21 16.40
N GLU A 160 9.68 -29.32 16.04
CA GLU A 160 8.27 -29.36 15.66
C GLU A 160 7.44 -28.73 16.79
N CYS A 161 7.16 -27.44 16.68
CA CYS A 161 6.24 -26.75 17.56
C CYS A 161 4.82 -27.27 17.24
N ASP A 162 4.34 -28.24 18.01
CA ASP A 162 2.91 -28.53 18.12
C ASP A 162 2.19 -27.18 18.35
N GLU A 163 1.42 -26.70 17.38
CA GLU A 163 0.67 -25.45 17.53
C GLU A 163 -0.24 -25.58 18.77
N PRO A 164 0.01 -24.83 19.85
CA PRO A 164 -0.87 -24.89 21.01
C PRO A 164 -2.24 -24.34 20.60
N ASP A 165 -3.29 -24.97 21.13
CA ASP A 165 -4.67 -24.51 21.02
C ASP A 165 -4.71 -23.00 21.35
N ALA A 166 -5.23 -22.19 20.42
CA ALA A 166 -5.08 -20.74 20.49
C ALA A 166 -5.59 -20.22 21.85
N PRO A 167 -4.80 -19.41 22.57
CA PRO A 167 -5.17 -18.99 23.92
C PRO A 167 -6.48 -18.20 23.88
N VAL A 168 -7.36 -18.47 24.85
CA VAL A 168 -8.64 -17.78 24.97
C VAL A 168 -8.39 -16.31 25.34
N VAL A 169 -8.36 -15.46 24.32
CA VAL A 169 -8.23 -14.00 24.49
C VAL A 169 -9.57 -13.36 24.81
N SER A 170 -9.52 -12.32 25.64
CA SER A 170 -10.69 -11.52 26.01
C SER A 170 -11.25 -10.76 24.81
N ALA A 171 -12.54 -10.40 24.87
CA ALA A 171 -13.16 -9.59 23.82
C ALA A 171 -12.47 -8.24 23.61
N THR A 172 -11.92 -7.65 24.67
CA THR A 172 -11.13 -6.42 24.62
C THR A 172 -9.81 -6.61 23.88
N GLU A 173 -9.08 -7.69 24.15
CA GLU A 173 -7.84 -8.01 23.43
C GLU A 173 -8.11 -8.31 21.95
N LYS A 174 -9.18 -9.06 21.64
CA LYS A 174 -9.61 -9.28 20.24
C LYS A 174 -9.85 -7.97 19.50
N ALA A 175 -10.47 -6.99 20.16
CA ALA A 175 -10.70 -5.68 19.58
C ALA A 175 -9.39 -4.89 19.36
N MET A 176 -8.45 -4.98 20.30
CA MET A 176 -7.13 -4.36 20.17
C MET A 176 -6.35 -4.97 19.00
N LEU A 177 -6.24 -6.30 18.95
CA LEU A 177 -5.58 -7.04 17.87
C LEU A 177 -6.16 -6.73 16.50
N ARG A 178 -7.49 -6.61 16.42
CA ARG A 178 -8.18 -6.21 15.20
C ARG A 178 -7.86 -4.77 14.81
N SER A 179 -7.75 -3.85 15.77
CA SER A 179 -7.33 -2.47 15.51
C SER A 179 -5.89 -2.41 15.04
N GLU A 180 -4.99 -3.20 15.62
CA GLU A 180 -3.60 -3.28 15.19
C GLU A 180 -3.49 -3.80 13.75
N PHE A 181 -4.23 -4.87 13.43
CA PHE A 181 -4.32 -5.37 12.06
C PHE A 181 -4.74 -4.27 11.07
N MET A 182 -5.77 -3.50 11.40
CA MET A 182 -6.21 -2.38 10.56
C MET A 182 -5.15 -1.28 10.47
N ASN A 183 -4.48 -0.95 11.57
CA ASN A 183 -3.41 0.04 11.59
C ASN A 183 -2.23 -0.38 10.71
N THR A 184 -1.81 -1.65 10.76
CA THR A 184 -0.77 -2.18 9.85
C THR A 184 -1.17 -2.01 8.38
N MET A 185 -2.45 -2.20 8.07
CA MET A 185 -2.98 -2.03 6.71
C MET A 185 -3.07 -0.56 6.30
N TYR A 186 -3.41 0.35 7.21
CA TYR A 186 -3.34 1.80 7.00
C TYR A 186 -1.89 2.27 6.78
N GLU A 187 -0.94 1.78 7.57
CA GLU A 187 0.48 2.11 7.42
C GLU A 187 1.04 1.58 6.09
N SER A 188 0.67 0.36 5.70
CA SER A 188 1.02 -0.20 4.39
C SER A 188 0.50 0.69 3.25
N PHE A 189 -0.73 1.18 3.38
CA PHE A 189 -1.33 2.11 2.43
C PHE A 189 -0.59 3.45 2.37
N LEU A 190 -0.40 4.11 3.52
CA LEU A 190 0.29 5.41 3.59
C LEU A 190 1.73 5.32 3.10
N SER A 191 2.42 4.21 3.38
CA SER A 191 3.79 3.95 2.93
C SER A 191 3.90 3.54 1.45
N GLY A 192 2.79 3.25 0.76
CA GLY A 192 2.78 2.89 -0.66
C GLY A 192 3.15 1.44 -0.93
N LYS A 193 3.04 0.57 0.07
CA LYS A 193 3.35 -0.85 -0.03
C LYS A 193 2.15 -1.68 -0.45
N ASP A 194 0.95 -1.09 -0.48
CA ASP A 194 -0.24 -1.79 -0.95
C ASP A 194 -0.27 -1.91 -2.48
N HIS A 195 0.07 -3.09 -2.98
CA HIS A 195 0.12 -3.34 -4.43
C HIS A 195 -1.26 -3.44 -5.10
N ASP A 196 -2.34 -3.57 -4.32
CA ASP A 196 -3.71 -3.66 -4.85
C ASP A 196 -4.32 -2.25 -5.05
N TYR A 197 -3.63 -1.16 -4.65
CA TYR A 197 -4.06 0.22 -4.85
C TYR A 197 -3.30 0.94 -5.97
N ASP A 198 -4.01 1.74 -6.76
CA ASP A 198 -3.41 2.61 -7.78
C ASP A 198 -3.04 3.99 -7.20
N TYR A 199 -1.83 4.10 -6.66
CA TYR A 199 -1.32 5.36 -6.09
C TYR A 199 -1.12 6.48 -7.11
N GLU A 200 -1.02 6.19 -8.41
CA GLU A 200 -0.85 7.25 -9.42
C GLU A 200 -2.06 8.20 -9.43
N SER A 201 -3.24 7.68 -9.09
CA SER A 201 -4.49 8.45 -9.00
C SER A 201 -4.52 9.48 -7.86
N VAL A 202 -3.72 9.26 -6.81
CA VAL A 202 -3.70 10.11 -5.60
C VAL A 202 -2.41 10.94 -5.52
N ASP A 203 -1.25 10.33 -5.78
CA ASP A 203 0.05 10.95 -5.53
C ASP A 203 0.27 12.23 -6.34
N ASN A 204 -0.28 12.29 -7.55
CA ASN A 204 -0.17 13.44 -8.46
C ASN A 204 -1.44 14.30 -8.52
N ASN A 205 -2.43 14.04 -7.65
CA ASN A 205 -3.70 14.72 -7.68
C ASN A 205 -3.81 15.78 -6.57
N ALA A 206 -3.98 17.03 -6.98
CA ALA A 206 -4.11 18.18 -6.07
C ALA A 206 -5.47 18.24 -5.35
N GLU A 207 -6.46 17.46 -5.76
CA GLU A 207 -7.75 17.37 -5.05
C GLU A 207 -7.61 16.77 -3.64
N TYR A 208 -6.55 15.99 -3.43
CA TYR A 208 -6.19 15.40 -2.15
C TYR A 208 -5.32 16.35 -1.28
N ASP A 209 -5.01 17.56 -1.76
CA ASP A 209 -4.31 18.58 -0.96
C ASP A 209 -5.30 19.26 0.01
N SER A 210 -5.50 18.64 1.17
CA SER A 210 -6.36 19.19 2.23
C SER A 210 -5.79 20.50 2.80
N LEU A 211 -6.58 21.58 2.74
CA LEU A 211 -6.23 22.85 3.36
C LEU A 211 -6.07 22.73 4.87
N LYS A 212 -6.87 21.87 5.50
CA LYS A 212 -6.80 21.62 6.95
C LYS A 212 -5.46 21.00 7.32
N THR A 213 -5.08 19.92 6.65
CA THR A 213 -3.79 19.25 6.91
C THR A 213 -2.62 20.20 6.71
N ARG A 214 -2.68 21.07 5.69
CA ARG A 214 -1.63 22.07 5.47
C ARG A 214 -1.58 23.12 6.59
N GLN A 215 -2.73 23.54 7.11
CA GLN A 215 -2.78 24.46 8.24
C GLN A 215 -2.23 23.81 9.50
N ASP A 216 -2.62 22.57 9.78
CA ASP A 216 -2.15 21.80 10.92
C ASP A 216 -0.61 21.62 10.87
N ASP A 217 -0.06 21.25 9.70
CA ASP A 217 1.40 21.15 9.48
C ASP A 217 2.14 22.49 9.69
N GLU A 218 1.54 23.60 9.24
CA GLU A 218 2.10 24.95 9.40
C GLU A 218 2.07 25.38 10.89
N GLU A 219 1.03 25.01 11.61
CA GLU A 219 0.83 25.29 13.03
C GLU A 219 1.78 24.46 13.91
N GLU A 220 1.93 23.15 13.66
CA GLU A 220 2.91 22.30 14.34
C GLU A 220 4.34 22.86 14.17
N LYS A 221 4.69 23.25 12.94
CA LYS A 221 5.98 23.88 12.67
C LYS A 221 6.17 25.21 13.41
N TYR A 222 5.10 25.96 13.63
CA TYR A 222 5.14 27.18 14.42
C TYR A 222 5.40 26.87 15.89
N PHE A 223 4.70 25.88 16.47
CA PHE A 223 4.88 25.48 17.86
C PHE A 223 6.25 24.84 18.15
N ASP A 224 6.75 23.98 17.26
CA ASP A 224 8.08 23.37 17.42
C ASP A 224 9.22 24.40 17.38
N ALA A 225 8.98 25.55 16.76
CA ALA A 225 9.94 26.65 16.71
C ALA A 225 9.88 27.58 17.93
N GLU A 226 8.86 27.46 18.78
CA GLU A 226 8.71 28.25 20.00
C GLU A 226 9.46 27.57 21.15
N GLU A 227 10.45 28.27 21.72
CA GLU A 227 11.14 27.79 22.92
C GLU A 227 10.21 27.93 24.14
N PRO A 228 10.20 26.96 25.07
CA PRO A 228 9.31 27.03 26.23
C PRO A 228 9.65 28.27 27.07
N GLU A 229 8.65 29.13 27.28
CA GLU A 229 8.80 30.32 28.13
C GLU A 229 9.06 29.88 29.58
N VAL A 230 10.28 30.10 30.05
CA VAL A 230 10.66 29.80 31.44
C VAL A 230 10.02 30.86 32.32
N VAL A 231 8.85 30.56 32.86
CA VAL A 231 8.23 31.40 33.88
C VAL A 231 9.07 31.30 35.15
N ASP A 232 9.94 32.29 35.38
CA ASP A 232 10.65 32.43 36.65
C ASP A 232 9.60 32.56 37.76
N ALA A 233 9.47 31.52 38.57
CA ALA A 233 8.65 31.53 39.75
C ALA A 233 9.21 32.57 40.72
N VAL A 234 8.64 33.78 40.68
CA VAL A 234 8.99 34.88 41.59
C VAL A 234 8.68 34.43 43.02
N THR A 235 9.73 34.13 43.78
CA THR A 235 9.73 33.91 45.23
C THR A 235 9.52 35.21 46.00
#